data_AF-A0A7V8SWI7-F1
#
_entry.id   AF-A0A7V8SWI7-F1
#
_cell.length_a   1.000
_cell.length_b   1.000
_cell.length_c   1.000
_cell.angle_alpha   90.00
_cell.angle_beta   90.00
_cell.angle_gamma   90.00
#
_symmetry.space_group_name_H-M   'P 1'
#
loop_
_entity.id
_entity.type
_entity.pdbx_description
1 polymer ?
#
loop_
_entity_poly.entity_id
_entity_poly.type
_entity_poly.pdbx_seq_one_letter_code
_entity_poly.pdbx_strand_id
1 'polypeptide(L)'
;TGDVTRLTDGKSRNLMGPWSSDGDRIAYMSTRRTGKDTDLWVMTPADPKTDHLLTQLSGGGWRPEDWSPDDKKILLLEELSINESYLWLVDTATGQKSELTPRHAAEKVSYGEARFSKDGKGIYVTTDKDSEFHRLAYIDLETKQPTYLTTPIHWDVESFDLAHDGKLLAFVTDEEGLSVVHVRDTTNGKEMPLPHIPTGVVDGLRWHRNGHDLGFSLNNSRSPGDCYSIDVANEKLERWTNSESAVKPESFPAAELIHWKSFDGKMISGFLYKPPAKFSGKRPVLVIIHGGPEGQSVPTFLGRNLYLLNELGIALVYPNVRGSTGYGKTFSLLDNGMKREDTYKDINALFDWIAAQPELDSDRIAVSGGSYGGHMTLAVSTFYSDRICCSVAVVGMSNLVTFLEHTEAYRRDLRRAEYVDERDPQMRAYL
;
A
#
# COMPACT_ATOMS: atom_id res chain seq x y z
N THR A 1 19.18 8.75 28.74
CA THR A 1 19.61 7.48 29.32
C THR A 1 19.38 6.28 28.41
N GLY A 2 18.64 6.40 27.30
CA GLY A 2 18.45 5.27 26.37
C GLY A 2 17.61 4.13 26.97
N ASP A 3 17.02 4.34 28.15
CA ASP A 3 16.20 3.37 28.84
C ASP A 3 14.93 3.08 28.03
N VAL A 4 14.67 1.80 27.78
CA VAL A 4 13.49 1.35 27.03
C VAL A 4 12.41 0.98 28.04
N THR A 5 11.25 1.61 27.92
CA THR A 5 10.08 1.31 28.77
C THR A 5 8.99 0.66 27.92
N ARG A 6 8.48 -0.49 28.38
CA ARG A 6 7.33 -1.13 27.74
C ARG A 6 6.06 -0.36 28.08
N LEU A 7 5.38 0.16 27.06
CA LEU A 7 4.15 0.94 27.21
C LEU A 7 2.87 0.09 27.30
N THR A 8 2.87 -1.11 26.70
CA THR A 8 1.70 -1.99 26.63
C THR A 8 1.89 -3.30 27.42
N ASP A 9 0.95 -4.22 27.31
CA ASP A 9 0.93 -5.48 28.06
C ASP A 9 1.99 -6.52 27.63
N GLY A 10 2.65 -6.32 26.48
CA GLY A 10 3.62 -7.24 25.90
C GLY A 10 3.04 -8.59 25.45
N LYS A 11 1.71 -8.70 25.31
CA LYS A 11 1.00 -9.93 24.91
C LYS A 11 0.06 -9.70 23.75
N SER A 12 -0.67 -8.60 23.78
CA SER A 12 -1.67 -8.26 22.78
C SER A 12 -1.02 -7.69 21.52
N ARG A 13 -1.70 -7.84 20.38
CA ARG A 13 -1.33 -7.13 19.17
C ARG A 13 -1.69 -5.66 19.34
N ASN A 14 -0.73 -4.77 19.14
CA ASN A 14 -0.92 -3.33 19.20
C ASN A 14 -0.51 -2.71 17.86
N LEU A 15 -1.29 -1.74 17.37
CA LEU A 15 -0.96 -0.91 16.22
C LEU A 15 -0.88 0.54 16.69
N MET A 16 0.30 1.15 16.57
CA MET A 16 0.50 2.53 16.97
C MET A 16 -0.23 3.47 16.01
N GLY A 17 -0.75 4.56 16.57
CA GLY A 17 -1.46 5.61 15.86
C GLY A 17 -0.80 6.98 16.00
N PRO A 18 -1.55 8.06 15.71
CA PRO A 18 -1.05 9.42 15.77
C PRO A 18 -0.88 9.89 17.22
N TRP A 19 0.06 10.83 17.38
CA TRP A 19 0.16 11.67 18.56
C TRP A 19 -0.96 12.72 18.56
N SER A 20 -1.38 13.15 19.75
CA SER A 20 -2.23 14.33 19.92
C SER A 20 -1.58 15.57 19.31
N SER A 21 -2.40 16.57 18.98
CA SER A 21 -1.95 17.87 18.50
C SER A 21 -1.00 18.55 19.49
N ASP A 22 -1.27 18.39 20.79
CA ASP A 22 -0.41 18.86 21.88
C ASP A 22 0.90 18.04 22.03
N GLY A 23 0.97 16.84 21.41
CA GLY A 23 2.15 15.98 21.41
C GLY A 23 2.40 15.23 22.74
N ASP A 24 1.42 15.18 23.63
CA ASP A 24 1.51 14.58 24.97
C ASP A 24 0.87 13.18 25.08
N ARG A 25 -0.05 12.84 24.17
CA ARG A 25 -0.82 11.60 24.14
C ARG A 25 -0.62 10.86 22.83
N ILE A 26 -0.84 9.55 22.86
CA ILE A 26 -0.94 8.71 21.66
C ILE A 26 -2.28 7.98 21.64
N ALA A 27 -2.86 7.88 20.44
CA ALA A 27 -3.93 6.93 20.15
C ALA A 27 -3.32 5.66 19.58
N TYR A 28 -3.83 4.49 19.96
CA TYR A 28 -3.38 3.22 19.40
C TYR A 28 -4.48 2.17 19.43
N MET A 29 -4.35 1.14 18.61
CA MET A 29 -5.30 0.02 18.56
C MET A 29 -4.74 -1.17 19.32
N SER A 30 -5.60 -1.89 20.03
CA SER A 30 -5.18 -3.10 20.76
C SER A 30 -6.23 -4.19 20.75
N THR A 31 -5.78 -5.44 20.60
CA THR A 31 -6.63 -6.62 20.76
C THR A 31 -6.82 -7.05 22.22
N ARG A 32 -6.39 -6.22 23.18
CA ARG A 32 -6.29 -6.59 24.61
C ARG A 32 -7.58 -7.07 25.24
N ARG A 33 -8.74 -6.56 24.80
CA ARG A 33 -10.04 -6.91 25.40
C ARG A 33 -10.52 -8.31 25.03
N THR A 34 -10.40 -8.71 23.77
CA THR A 34 -11.03 -9.97 23.27
C THR A 34 -10.08 -10.88 22.48
N GLY A 35 -8.86 -10.45 22.18
CA GLY A 35 -7.96 -11.13 21.25
C GLY A 35 -8.37 -11.05 19.77
N LYS A 36 -9.59 -10.57 19.49
CA LYS A 36 -10.17 -10.44 18.15
C LYS A 36 -10.42 -8.98 17.76
N ASP A 37 -11.09 -8.22 18.61
CA ASP A 37 -11.49 -6.86 18.30
C ASP A 37 -10.31 -5.91 18.55
N THR A 38 -10.03 -5.03 17.60
CA THR A 38 -9.04 -3.97 17.77
C THR A 38 -9.73 -2.73 18.30
N ASP A 39 -9.68 -2.53 19.60
CA ASP A 39 -10.27 -1.37 20.27
C ASP A 39 -9.34 -0.16 20.23
N LEU A 40 -9.89 1.05 20.41
CA LEU A 40 -9.13 2.30 20.52
C LEU A 40 -8.71 2.54 21.97
N TRP A 41 -7.42 2.74 22.19
CA TRP A 41 -6.78 3.04 23.46
C TRP A 41 -6.02 4.36 23.39
N VAL A 42 -5.90 5.03 24.52
CA VAL A 42 -5.15 6.29 24.65
C VAL A 42 -4.26 6.24 25.88
N MET A 43 -3.07 6.80 25.77
CA MET A 43 -2.15 6.99 26.89
C MET A 43 -1.27 8.22 26.70
N THR A 44 -0.76 8.76 27.80
CA THR A 44 0.42 9.63 27.86
C THR A 44 1.67 8.75 28.01
N PRO A 45 2.55 8.64 27.01
CA PRO A 45 3.70 7.72 27.09
C PRO A 45 4.68 8.03 28.23
N ALA A 46 4.74 9.29 28.69
CA ALA A 46 5.55 9.70 29.83
C ALA A 46 4.99 9.19 31.18
N ASP A 47 3.71 8.84 31.25
CA ASP A 47 3.08 8.16 32.38
C ASP A 47 2.18 7.01 31.88
N PRO A 48 2.76 5.83 31.61
CA PRO A 48 2.03 4.69 31.05
C PRO A 48 0.83 4.21 31.90
N LYS A 49 0.67 4.69 33.14
CA LYS A 49 -0.51 4.41 33.98
C LYS A 49 -1.78 5.08 33.48
N THR A 50 -1.64 6.09 32.61
CA THR A 50 -2.77 6.77 31.94
C THR A 50 -3.40 5.91 30.84
N ASP A 51 -2.80 4.76 30.51
CA ASP A 51 -3.31 3.82 29.52
C ASP A 51 -4.73 3.35 29.86
N HIS A 52 -5.67 3.64 28.98
CA HIS A 52 -7.06 3.23 29.12
C HIS A 52 -7.72 2.96 27.77
N LEU A 53 -8.73 2.10 27.82
CA LEU A 53 -9.64 1.83 26.72
C LEU A 53 -10.56 3.04 26.53
N LEU A 54 -10.45 3.72 25.39
CA LEU A 54 -11.29 4.86 25.07
C LEU A 54 -12.59 4.42 24.40
N THR A 55 -12.52 3.53 23.40
CA THR A 55 -13.69 3.08 22.65
C THR A 55 -13.63 1.60 22.34
N GLN A 56 -14.70 0.88 22.70
CA GLN A 56 -14.91 -0.50 22.28
C GLN A 56 -15.34 -0.55 20.82
N LEU A 57 -14.66 -1.38 20.04
CA LEU A 57 -14.90 -1.58 18.61
C LEU A 57 -15.16 -3.07 18.33
N SER A 58 -15.53 -3.38 17.09
CA SER A 58 -15.82 -4.75 16.67
C SER A 58 -15.09 -5.06 15.37
N GLY A 59 -14.42 -6.21 15.30
CA GLY A 59 -13.53 -6.55 14.18
C GLY A 59 -12.14 -5.94 14.33
N GLY A 60 -11.25 -6.25 13.37
CA GLY A 60 -9.83 -5.89 13.45
C GLY A 60 -9.33 -4.83 12.46
N GLY A 61 -10.20 -4.34 11.57
CA GLY A 61 -9.86 -3.37 10.52
C GLY A 61 -9.87 -1.91 10.98
N TRP A 62 -9.51 -1.63 12.23
CA TRP A 62 -9.55 -0.28 12.78
C TRP A 62 -8.17 0.35 12.82
N ARG A 63 -8.07 1.62 12.42
CA ARG A 63 -6.87 2.45 12.61
C ARG A 63 -7.23 3.89 12.97
N PRO A 64 -6.51 4.52 13.89
CA PRO A 64 -6.65 5.94 14.17
C PRO A 64 -5.79 6.72 13.17
N GLU A 65 -6.39 7.72 12.55
CA GLU A 65 -5.75 8.49 11.47
C GLU A 65 -5.16 9.79 11.99
N ASP A 66 -5.94 10.56 12.78
CA ASP A 66 -5.53 11.89 13.23
C ASP A 66 -6.29 12.34 14.49
N TRP A 67 -5.76 13.34 15.18
CA TRP A 67 -6.45 14.07 16.25
C TRP A 67 -6.99 15.40 15.70
N SER A 68 -8.12 15.87 16.21
CA SER A 68 -8.57 17.23 15.90
C SER A 68 -7.57 18.25 16.44
N PRO A 69 -7.45 19.44 15.83
CA PRO A 69 -6.52 20.48 16.29
C PRO A 69 -6.70 20.91 17.75
N ASP A 70 -7.89 20.67 18.34
CA ASP A 70 -8.21 20.94 19.74
C ASP A 70 -8.19 19.68 20.63
N ASP A 71 -7.73 18.55 20.10
CA ASP A 71 -7.63 17.23 20.73
C ASP A 71 -8.93 16.66 21.33
N LYS A 72 -10.09 17.20 20.95
CA LYS A 72 -11.40 16.70 21.42
C LYS A 72 -11.93 15.52 20.63
N LYS A 73 -11.38 15.28 19.43
CA LYS A 73 -11.81 14.19 18.57
C LYS A 73 -10.62 13.40 18.03
N ILE A 74 -10.85 12.10 17.83
CA ILE A 74 -9.96 11.22 17.07
C ILE A 74 -10.71 10.80 15.81
N LEU A 75 -10.06 10.93 14.65
CA LEU A 75 -10.51 10.38 13.39
C LEU A 75 -10.09 8.90 13.31
N LEU A 76 -11.06 8.02 13.05
CA LEU A 76 -10.83 6.59 12.85
C LEU A 76 -11.21 6.17 11.45
N LEU A 77 -10.44 5.26 10.86
CA LEU A 77 -10.84 4.47 9.71
C LEU A 77 -11.22 3.05 10.15
N GLU A 78 -12.33 2.56 9.62
CA GLU A 78 -12.76 1.16 9.61
C GLU A 78 -12.62 0.61 8.19
N GLU A 79 -11.67 -0.28 7.96
CA GLU A 79 -11.50 -1.01 6.71
C GLU A 79 -12.20 -2.37 6.81
N LEU A 80 -13.05 -2.71 5.83
CA LEU A 80 -13.68 -4.02 5.69
C LEU A 80 -13.10 -4.84 4.53
N SER A 81 -12.62 -4.16 3.49
CA SER A 81 -11.88 -4.71 2.34
C SER A 81 -11.20 -3.56 1.59
N ILE A 82 -10.37 -3.86 0.58
CA ILE A 82 -9.68 -2.83 -0.22
C ILE A 82 -10.62 -1.78 -0.85
N ASN A 83 -11.86 -2.16 -1.16
CA ASN A 83 -12.86 -1.29 -1.78
C ASN A 83 -14.00 -0.87 -0.83
N GLU A 84 -13.89 -1.14 0.47
CA GLU A 84 -14.94 -0.81 1.44
C GLU A 84 -14.34 -0.39 2.78
N SER A 85 -14.43 0.90 3.09
CA SER A 85 -14.04 1.46 4.37
C SER A 85 -14.92 2.64 4.79
N TYR A 86 -14.80 3.04 6.05
CA TYR A 86 -15.64 4.06 6.67
C TYR A 86 -14.83 4.93 7.63
N LEU A 87 -15.08 6.24 7.58
CA LEU A 87 -14.54 7.20 8.54
C LEU A 87 -15.50 7.44 9.70
N TRP A 88 -14.93 7.56 10.89
CA TRP A 88 -15.63 7.80 12.15
C TRP A 88 -14.93 8.87 12.97
N LEU A 89 -15.71 9.55 13.82
CA LEU A 89 -15.20 10.48 14.83
C LEU A 89 -15.46 9.92 16.21
N VAL A 90 -14.44 9.90 17.06
CA VAL A 90 -14.54 9.54 18.47
C VAL A 90 -14.29 10.76 19.33
N ASP A 91 -15.22 11.07 20.23
CA ASP A 91 -15.02 12.09 21.26
C ASP A 91 -14.03 11.60 22.33
N THR A 92 -12.99 12.37 22.61
CA THR A 92 -11.87 11.94 23.48
C THR A 92 -12.20 11.98 24.96
N ALA A 93 -13.25 12.70 25.36
CA ALA A 93 -13.68 12.76 26.76
C ALA A 93 -14.64 11.63 27.13
N THR A 94 -15.50 11.23 26.18
CA THR A 94 -16.58 10.27 26.42
C THR A 94 -16.34 8.90 25.77
N GLY A 95 -15.44 8.81 24.79
CA GLY A 95 -15.25 7.63 23.96
C GLY A 95 -16.39 7.38 22.98
N GLN A 96 -17.35 8.31 22.86
CA GLN A 96 -18.50 8.15 21.99
C GLN A 96 -18.09 8.25 20.53
N LYS A 97 -18.40 7.19 19.76
CA LYS A 97 -18.17 7.14 18.31
C LYS A 97 -19.38 7.63 17.53
N SER A 98 -19.13 8.39 16.48
CA SER A 98 -20.12 8.87 15.52
C SER A 98 -19.64 8.68 14.08
N GLU A 99 -20.57 8.48 13.16
CA GLU A 99 -20.28 8.22 11.76
C GLU A 99 -19.97 9.52 11.00
N LEU A 100 -18.86 9.53 10.24
CA LEU A 100 -18.55 10.62 9.31
C LEU A 100 -19.00 10.27 7.88
N THR A 101 -18.74 9.04 7.43
CA THR A 101 -19.16 8.54 6.11
C THR A 101 -20.18 7.42 6.26
N PRO A 102 -21.25 7.37 5.43
CA PRO A 102 -22.36 6.44 5.61
C PRO A 102 -21.97 4.98 5.35
N ARG A 103 -22.20 4.11 6.36
CA ARG A 103 -21.94 2.66 6.35
C ARG A 103 -22.91 1.86 5.50
N HIS A 104 -24.12 2.40 5.33
CA HIS A 104 -25.20 1.71 4.63
C HIS A 104 -25.53 2.38 3.28
N ALA A 105 -24.53 2.97 2.65
CA ALA A 105 -24.63 3.46 1.28
C ALA A 105 -24.75 2.30 0.29
N ALA A 106 -25.35 2.57 -0.88
CA ALA A 106 -25.48 1.57 -1.94
C ALA A 106 -24.15 1.26 -2.64
N GLU A 107 -23.27 2.27 -2.75
CA GLU A 107 -21.92 2.13 -3.29
C GLU A 107 -20.95 1.75 -2.17
N LYS A 108 -20.08 0.77 -2.45
CA LYS A 108 -18.89 0.51 -1.64
C LYS A 108 -17.81 1.51 -2.01
N VAL A 109 -17.26 2.16 -1.00
CA VAL A 109 -16.27 3.22 -1.15
C VAL A 109 -15.05 2.86 -0.33
N SER A 110 -13.88 3.07 -0.90
CA SER A 110 -12.62 3.08 -0.19
C SER A 110 -12.22 4.51 0.17
N TYR A 111 -11.87 4.68 1.44
CA TYR A 111 -11.19 5.83 2.03
C TYR A 111 -9.82 5.37 2.53
N GLY A 112 -8.78 6.11 2.15
CA GLY A 112 -7.40 5.88 2.57
C GLY A 112 -6.99 6.83 3.71
N GLU A 113 -5.78 7.38 3.60
CA GLU A 113 -5.27 8.38 4.54
C GLU A 113 -6.28 9.52 4.74
N ALA A 114 -6.49 9.93 5.98
CA ALA A 114 -7.41 11.02 6.31
C ALA A 114 -6.86 11.90 7.45
N ARG A 115 -7.03 13.22 7.36
CA ARG A 115 -6.47 14.17 8.34
C ARG A 115 -7.38 15.35 8.56
N PHE A 116 -7.40 15.87 9.78
CA PHE A 116 -8.12 17.10 10.05
C PHE A 116 -7.47 18.28 9.32
N SER A 117 -8.31 19.20 8.84
CA SER A 117 -7.86 20.53 8.46
C SER A 117 -7.33 21.27 9.70
N LYS A 118 -6.38 22.18 9.49
CA LYS A 118 -5.75 22.92 10.60
C LYS A 118 -6.74 23.80 11.37
N ASP A 119 -7.84 24.21 10.75
CA ASP A 119 -8.93 24.94 11.38
C ASP A 119 -10.01 24.06 12.02
N GLY A 120 -9.88 22.73 11.91
CA GLY A 120 -10.80 21.74 12.49
C GLY A 120 -12.19 21.69 11.85
N LYS A 121 -12.39 22.34 10.70
CA LYS A 121 -13.69 22.40 10.01
C LYS A 121 -13.96 21.26 9.05
N GLY A 122 -12.92 20.55 8.62
CA GLY A 122 -13.04 19.48 7.63
C GLY A 122 -11.97 18.43 7.76
N ILE A 123 -12.09 17.41 6.91
CA ILE A 123 -11.15 16.29 6.79
C ILE A 123 -10.63 16.25 5.35
N TYR A 124 -9.31 16.32 5.18
CA TYR A 124 -8.66 15.92 3.92
C TYR A 124 -8.59 14.40 3.89
N VAL A 125 -8.90 13.77 2.76
CA VAL A 125 -8.95 12.31 2.62
C VAL A 125 -8.66 11.84 1.20
N THR A 126 -8.04 10.67 1.03
CA THR A 126 -8.01 9.98 -0.27
C THR A 126 -9.20 9.02 -0.41
N THR A 127 -9.93 9.07 -1.53
CA THR A 127 -11.12 8.22 -1.72
C THR A 127 -11.46 7.94 -3.19
N ASP A 128 -11.96 6.74 -3.48
CA ASP A 128 -12.49 6.35 -4.78
C ASP A 128 -13.99 6.66 -4.97
N LYS A 129 -14.65 7.33 -4.00
CA LYS A 129 -16.06 7.69 -4.11
C LYS A 129 -16.31 8.45 -5.40
N ASP A 130 -17.25 8.02 -6.24
CA ASP A 130 -17.56 8.61 -7.55
C ASP A 130 -16.35 8.64 -8.53
N SER A 131 -15.39 7.71 -8.38
CA SER A 131 -14.18 7.62 -9.19
C SER A 131 -13.71 6.17 -9.38
N GLU A 132 -12.90 5.93 -10.41
CA GLU A 132 -12.17 4.67 -10.58
C GLU A 132 -10.92 4.62 -9.67
N PHE A 133 -10.27 5.77 -9.49
CA PHE A 133 -9.03 5.93 -8.72
C PHE A 133 -9.26 6.79 -7.48
N HIS A 134 -8.46 6.56 -6.44
CA HIS A 134 -8.39 7.39 -5.25
C HIS A 134 -8.04 8.83 -5.62
N ARG A 135 -8.92 9.75 -5.22
CA ARG A 135 -8.74 11.20 -5.34
C ARG A 135 -8.53 11.80 -3.97
N LEU A 136 -7.75 12.86 -3.92
CA LEU A 136 -7.73 13.75 -2.78
C LEU A 136 -9.03 14.58 -2.72
N ALA A 137 -9.69 14.56 -1.57
CA ALA A 137 -10.93 15.27 -1.30
C ALA A 137 -10.89 15.98 0.05
N TYR A 138 -11.76 16.97 0.22
CA TYR A 138 -12.02 17.66 1.49
C TYR A 138 -13.48 17.44 1.89
N ILE A 139 -13.72 16.79 3.04
CA ILE A 139 -15.05 16.59 3.61
C ILE A 139 -15.29 17.69 4.64
N ASP A 140 -16.30 18.52 4.40
CA ASP A 140 -16.76 19.52 5.37
C ASP A 140 -17.50 18.83 6.53
N LEU A 141 -17.14 19.11 7.78
CA LEU A 141 -17.69 18.39 8.94
C LEU A 141 -19.12 18.79 9.29
N GLU A 142 -19.59 19.96 8.85
CA GLU A 142 -20.96 20.41 9.10
C GLU A 142 -21.94 19.75 8.12
N THR A 143 -21.60 19.76 6.84
CA THR A 143 -22.44 19.26 5.75
C THR A 143 -22.19 17.78 5.42
N LYS A 144 -21.03 17.24 5.82
CA LYS A 144 -20.51 15.91 5.45
C LYS A 144 -20.38 15.69 3.94
N GLN A 145 -20.26 16.77 3.16
CA GLN A 145 -20.13 16.68 1.70
C GLN A 145 -18.66 16.76 1.27
N PRO A 146 -18.20 15.88 0.36
CA PRO A 146 -16.86 15.94 -0.18
C PRO A 146 -16.75 16.98 -1.30
N THR A 147 -15.67 17.75 -1.28
CA THR A 147 -15.15 18.53 -2.42
C THR A 147 -13.91 17.83 -2.96
N TYR A 148 -13.95 17.37 -4.21
CA TYR A 148 -12.80 16.69 -4.83
C TYR A 148 -11.76 17.70 -5.29
N LEU A 149 -10.54 17.54 -4.81
CA LEU A 149 -9.44 18.44 -5.12
C LEU A 149 -8.75 18.00 -6.41
N THR A 150 -8.60 16.69 -6.65
CA THR A 150 -7.90 16.14 -7.83
C THR A 150 -8.89 15.59 -8.86
N THR A 151 -9.14 16.34 -9.95
CA THR A 151 -9.98 15.88 -11.07
C THR A 151 -9.57 16.51 -12.41
N PRO A 152 -9.50 15.75 -13.53
CA PRO A 152 -9.49 14.28 -13.58
C PRO A 152 -8.16 13.72 -13.04
N ILE A 153 -8.18 12.47 -12.57
CA ILE A 153 -6.98 11.71 -12.20
C ILE A 153 -7.06 10.32 -12.81
N HIS A 154 -5.90 9.76 -13.19
CA HIS A 154 -5.80 8.47 -13.86
C HIS A 154 -5.06 7.41 -13.04
N TRP A 155 -4.70 7.77 -11.81
CA TRP A 155 -3.84 7.02 -10.91
C TRP A 155 -4.28 7.30 -9.47
N ASP A 156 -4.04 6.35 -8.58
CA ASP A 156 -4.43 6.49 -7.17
C ASP A 156 -3.57 7.56 -6.47
N VAL A 157 -4.20 8.46 -5.72
CA VAL A 157 -3.49 9.26 -4.70
C VAL A 157 -3.27 8.39 -3.47
N GLU A 158 -2.02 8.01 -3.21
CA GLU A 158 -1.67 7.07 -2.14
C GLU A 158 -1.46 7.76 -0.79
N SER A 159 -0.84 8.93 -0.80
CA SER A 159 -0.52 9.69 0.42
C SER A 159 -0.56 11.20 0.19
N PHE A 160 -0.74 11.95 1.27
CA PHE A 160 -0.66 13.40 1.24
C PHE A 160 -0.18 13.98 2.57
N ASP A 161 0.27 15.24 2.53
CA ASP A 161 0.47 16.03 3.73
C ASP A 161 0.17 17.51 3.49
N LEU A 162 -0.27 18.19 4.55
CA LEU A 162 -0.68 19.58 4.51
C LEU A 162 0.35 20.44 5.26
N ALA A 163 0.81 21.52 4.63
CA ALA A 163 1.69 22.48 5.26
C ALA A 163 1.05 23.08 6.51
N HIS A 164 1.87 23.54 7.46
CA HIS A 164 1.38 23.96 8.78
C HIS A 164 0.38 25.12 8.72
N ASP A 165 0.50 26.03 7.75
CA ASP A 165 -0.44 27.13 7.54
C ASP A 165 -1.68 26.76 6.69
N GLY A 166 -1.75 25.51 6.22
CA GLY A 166 -2.84 24.99 5.41
C GLY A 166 -2.87 25.45 3.96
N LYS A 167 -1.89 26.23 3.48
CA LYS A 167 -1.91 26.82 2.13
C LYS A 167 -1.33 25.92 1.05
N LEU A 168 -0.46 24.99 1.42
CA LEU A 168 0.13 24.03 0.50
C LEU A 168 -0.24 22.61 0.90
N LEU A 169 -0.56 21.81 -0.11
CA LEU A 169 -0.92 20.41 -0.01
C LEU A 169 0.00 19.62 -0.95
N ALA A 170 0.75 18.69 -0.39
CA ALA A 170 1.59 17.79 -1.16
C ALA A 170 0.91 16.42 -1.23
N PHE A 171 0.99 15.74 -2.36
CA PHE A 171 0.42 14.39 -2.51
C PHE A 171 1.25 13.55 -3.50
N VAL A 172 1.14 12.24 -3.40
CA VAL A 172 1.81 11.28 -4.29
C VAL A 172 0.78 10.50 -5.09
N THR A 173 0.99 10.40 -6.41
CA THR A 173 0.26 9.45 -7.26
C THR A 173 1.09 8.22 -7.54
N ASP A 174 0.43 7.05 -7.59
CA ASP A 174 1.02 5.80 -8.08
C ASP A 174 0.74 5.61 -9.58
N GLU A 175 1.76 5.86 -10.40
CA GLU A 175 1.69 5.75 -11.86
C GLU A 175 2.37 4.46 -12.33
N GLU A 176 1.59 3.38 -12.44
CA GLU A 176 2.08 2.02 -12.79
C GLU A 176 3.21 1.49 -11.87
N GLY A 177 3.15 1.80 -10.58
CA GLY A 177 4.13 1.43 -9.57
C GLY A 177 5.21 2.47 -9.34
N LEU A 178 5.14 3.65 -9.98
CA LEU A 178 6.07 4.76 -9.82
C LEU A 178 5.43 5.93 -9.09
N SER A 179 6.12 6.47 -8.09
CA SER A 179 5.63 7.64 -7.37
C SER A 179 5.88 8.93 -8.15
N VAL A 180 4.83 9.75 -8.28
CA VAL A 180 4.94 11.14 -8.75
C VAL A 180 4.48 12.08 -7.65
N VAL A 181 5.37 12.99 -7.23
CA VAL A 181 5.08 13.97 -6.17
C VAL A 181 4.50 15.22 -6.79
N HIS A 182 3.41 15.70 -6.20
CA HIS A 182 2.72 16.92 -6.58
C HIS A 182 2.64 17.86 -5.38
N VAL A 183 2.70 19.17 -5.62
CA VAL A 183 2.43 20.20 -4.61
C VAL A 183 1.45 21.20 -5.18
N ARG A 184 0.45 21.57 -4.38
CA ARG A 184 -0.65 22.41 -4.81
C ARG A 184 -1.00 23.46 -3.77
N ASP A 185 -1.34 24.65 -4.25
CA ASP A 185 -1.94 25.72 -3.45
C ASP A 185 -3.42 25.42 -3.17
N THR A 186 -3.80 25.36 -1.89
CA THR A 186 -5.17 25.02 -1.46
C THR A 186 -6.17 26.17 -1.66
N THR A 187 -5.68 27.40 -1.84
CA THR A 187 -6.52 28.61 -1.95
C THR A 187 -7.03 28.85 -3.36
N ASN A 188 -6.22 28.48 -4.36
CA ASN A 188 -6.53 28.70 -5.78
C ASN A 188 -6.47 27.40 -6.62
N GLY A 189 -6.01 26.30 -6.04
CA GLY A 189 -5.92 25.02 -6.70
C GLY A 189 -4.84 24.97 -7.79
N LYS A 190 -3.83 25.82 -7.78
CA LYS A 190 -2.73 25.77 -8.75
C LYS A 190 -1.63 24.83 -8.28
N GLU A 191 -1.11 24.01 -9.19
CA GLU A 191 0.10 23.22 -8.94
C GLU A 191 1.35 24.10 -8.91
N MET A 192 2.27 23.73 -8.02
CA MET A 192 3.57 24.36 -7.84
C MET A 192 4.61 23.65 -8.73
N PRO A 193 5.53 24.40 -9.36
CA PRO A 193 6.67 23.78 -10.03
C PRO A 193 7.54 23.05 -9.01
N LEU A 194 8.08 21.89 -9.39
CA LEU A 194 9.00 21.11 -8.58
C LEU A 194 10.27 20.80 -9.38
N PRO A 195 11.44 20.67 -8.72
CA PRO A 195 12.64 20.17 -9.37
C PRO A 195 12.43 18.74 -9.87
N HIS A 196 13.33 18.28 -10.74
CA HIS A 196 13.36 16.88 -11.12
C HIS A 196 13.64 15.99 -9.91
N ILE A 197 12.68 15.13 -9.58
CA ILE A 197 12.81 14.08 -8.58
C ILE A 197 13.21 12.78 -9.30
N PRO A 198 14.27 12.06 -8.85
CA PRO A 198 14.63 10.81 -9.45
C PRO A 198 13.49 9.79 -9.40
N THR A 199 13.30 9.03 -10.48
CA THR A 199 12.29 7.98 -10.59
C THR A 199 12.46 6.92 -9.49
N GLY A 200 11.36 6.54 -8.86
CA GLY A 200 11.34 5.55 -7.78
C GLY A 200 10.02 5.55 -7.03
N VAL A 201 10.08 5.05 -5.80
CA VAL A 201 8.95 4.99 -4.86
C VAL A 201 9.22 5.95 -3.71
N VAL A 202 8.26 6.82 -3.44
CA VAL A 202 8.30 7.83 -2.38
C VAL A 202 7.46 7.38 -1.19
N ASP A 203 8.01 7.51 0.02
CA ASP A 203 7.29 7.24 1.26
C ASP A 203 7.60 8.31 2.30
N GLY A 204 6.72 8.48 3.29
CA GLY A 204 6.93 9.38 4.43
C GLY A 204 6.88 10.86 4.05
N LEU A 205 6.02 11.23 3.10
CA LEU A 205 5.82 12.62 2.67
C LEU A 205 5.41 13.51 3.86
N ARG A 206 6.24 14.48 4.25
CA ARG A 206 6.00 15.34 5.42
C ARG A 206 6.46 16.77 5.22
N TRP A 207 5.59 17.73 5.50
CA TRP A 207 5.96 19.13 5.55
C TRP A 207 6.75 19.47 6.81
N HIS A 208 7.81 20.23 6.62
CA HIS A 208 8.48 20.92 7.70
C HIS A 208 7.61 22.10 8.20
N ARG A 209 7.81 22.50 9.47
CA ARG A 209 7.03 23.59 10.10
C ARG A 209 7.27 24.96 9.47
N ASN A 210 8.33 25.12 8.67
CA ASN A 210 8.60 26.37 7.95
C ASN A 210 7.71 26.59 6.72
N GLY A 211 6.89 25.59 6.35
CA GLY A 211 5.90 25.70 5.27
C GLY A 211 6.46 25.71 3.84
N HIS A 212 7.76 25.44 3.64
CA HIS A 212 8.36 25.37 2.31
C HIS A 212 9.31 24.18 2.10
N ASP A 213 9.77 23.52 3.15
CA ASP A 213 10.50 22.26 3.01
C ASP A 213 9.56 21.06 3.10
N LEU A 214 9.62 20.19 2.10
CA LEU A 214 8.88 18.94 2.02
C LEU A 214 9.86 17.76 2.09
N GLY A 215 9.85 17.02 3.19
CA GLY A 215 10.68 15.84 3.39
C GLY A 215 10.00 14.56 2.91
N PHE A 216 10.78 13.60 2.42
CA PHE A 216 10.32 12.26 2.06
C PHE A 216 11.51 11.30 1.95
N SER A 217 11.23 10.00 1.93
CA SER A 217 12.19 8.98 1.53
C SER A 217 11.95 8.56 0.08
N LEU A 218 13.02 8.24 -0.64
CA LEU A 218 12.95 7.76 -2.03
C LEU A 218 13.79 6.49 -2.18
N ASN A 219 13.15 5.44 -2.69
CA ASN A 219 13.76 4.14 -2.97
C ASN A 219 13.66 3.83 -4.46
N ASN A 220 14.70 3.21 -5.04
CA ASN A 220 14.65 2.69 -6.41
C ASN A 220 15.64 1.53 -6.60
N SER A 221 15.70 0.96 -7.82
CA SER A 221 16.61 -0.15 -8.12
C SER A 221 18.11 0.14 -7.89
N ARG A 222 18.49 1.42 -7.77
CA ARG A 222 19.86 1.90 -7.55
C ARG A 222 20.05 2.60 -6.21
N SER A 223 19.06 2.59 -5.32
CA SER A 223 19.22 3.07 -3.95
C SER A 223 18.33 2.27 -2.98
N PRO A 224 18.90 1.69 -1.90
CA PRO A 224 18.15 1.06 -0.82
C PRO A 224 17.14 1.96 -0.10
N GLY A 225 17.18 3.28 -0.35
CA GLY A 225 16.27 4.26 0.25
C GLY A 225 17.04 5.36 0.96
N ASP A 226 16.83 6.61 0.55
CA ASP A 226 17.43 7.78 1.20
C ASP A 226 16.40 8.84 1.54
N CYS A 227 16.72 9.67 2.52
CA CYS A 227 15.94 10.85 2.86
C CYS A 227 16.29 12.02 1.94
N TYR A 228 15.26 12.67 1.43
CA TYR A 228 15.31 13.87 0.61
C TYR A 228 14.46 14.97 1.24
N SER A 229 14.76 16.22 0.86
CA SER A 229 13.83 17.33 1.00
C SER A 229 13.75 18.12 -0.30
N ILE A 230 12.58 18.69 -0.57
CA ILE A 230 12.39 19.72 -1.59
C ILE A 230 12.08 21.03 -0.89
N ASP A 231 12.88 22.06 -1.16
CA ASP A 231 12.50 23.44 -0.94
C ASP A 231 11.62 23.86 -2.11
N VAL A 232 10.30 23.94 -1.87
CA VAL A 232 9.33 24.24 -2.93
C VAL A 232 9.33 25.72 -3.33
N ALA A 233 9.91 26.59 -2.51
CA ALA A 233 9.99 28.03 -2.81
C ALA A 233 11.15 28.34 -3.77
N ASN A 234 12.26 27.59 -3.66
CA ASN A 234 13.45 27.76 -4.48
C ASN A 234 13.66 26.62 -5.50
N GLU A 235 12.70 25.70 -5.62
CA GLU A 235 12.73 24.55 -6.53
C GLU A 235 14.01 23.72 -6.38
N LYS A 236 14.43 23.45 -5.13
CA LYS A 236 15.69 22.76 -4.84
C LYS A 236 15.45 21.40 -4.18
N LEU A 237 15.96 20.35 -4.81
CA LEU A 237 16.01 19.01 -4.22
C LEU A 237 17.35 18.81 -3.49
N GLU A 238 17.29 18.30 -2.26
CA GLU A 238 18.47 17.96 -1.45
C GLU A 238 18.36 16.53 -0.93
N ARG A 239 19.45 15.76 -1.07
CA ARG A 239 19.58 14.41 -0.54
C ARG A 239 20.34 14.48 0.78
N TRP A 240 19.73 14.03 1.87
CA TRP A 240 20.29 14.13 3.22
C TRP A 240 21.13 12.92 3.61
N THR A 241 20.78 11.75 3.09
CA THR A 241 21.45 10.49 3.44
C THR A 241 21.98 9.78 2.22
N ASN A 242 22.97 8.94 2.43
CA ASN A 242 23.45 7.97 1.47
C ASN A 242 23.43 6.59 2.15
N SER A 243 22.46 5.74 1.82
CA SER A 243 22.35 4.41 2.42
C SER A 243 23.63 3.63 2.21
N GLU A 244 24.13 3.02 3.29
CA GLU A 244 25.31 2.18 3.23
C GLU A 244 25.03 0.92 2.41
N SER A 245 25.95 0.59 1.50
CA SER A 245 25.87 -0.62 0.70
C SER A 245 27.25 -1.22 0.52
N ALA A 246 27.38 -2.52 0.72
CA ALA A 246 28.62 -3.27 0.46
C ALA A 246 28.91 -3.41 -1.06
N VAL A 247 27.95 -3.03 -1.91
CA VAL A 247 27.97 -3.12 -3.38
C VAL A 247 27.64 -1.76 -3.96
N LYS A 248 28.15 -1.44 -5.17
CA LYS A 248 27.93 -0.14 -5.83
C LYS A 248 26.57 -0.08 -6.52
N PRO A 249 25.54 0.54 -5.91
CA PRO A 249 24.17 0.45 -6.42
C PRO A 249 23.97 1.17 -7.76
N GLU A 250 24.82 2.15 -8.07
CA GLU A 250 24.78 2.93 -9.31
C GLU A 250 25.02 2.06 -10.56
N SER A 251 25.69 0.92 -10.38
CA SER A 251 25.97 -0.06 -11.43
C SER A 251 24.81 -1.00 -11.72
N PHE A 252 23.75 -0.97 -10.90
CA PHE A 252 22.62 -1.88 -11.06
C PHE A 252 21.70 -1.44 -12.21
N PRO A 253 21.11 -2.41 -12.92
CA PRO A 253 20.17 -2.11 -13.98
C PRO A 253 18.95 -1.37 -13.42
N ALA A 254 18.41 -0.45 -14.23
CA ALA A 254 17.12 0.14 -13.96
C ALA A 254 16.01 -0.91 -14.17
N ALA A 255 14.89 -0.74 -13.48
CA ALA A 255 13.68 -1.46 -13.79
C ALA A 255 13.14 -1.00 -15.16
N GLU A 256 12.79 -1.93 -16.03
CA GLU A 256 12.09 -1.65 -17.29
C GLU A 256 10.61 -1.97 -17.08
N LEU A 257 9.74 -0.95 -17.19
CA LEU A 257 8.30 -1.16 -17.20
C LEU A 257 7.93 -1.85 -18.52
N ILE A 258 7.30 -3.02 -18.41
CA ILE A 258 6.89 -3.85 -19.54
C ILE A 258 5.38 -4.08 -19.52
N HIS A 259 4.81 -4.27 -20.71
CA HIS A 259 3.38 -4.52 -20.89
C HIS A 259 3.12 -5.72 -21.78
N TRP A 260 2.10 -6.50 -21.45
CA TRP A 260 1.62 -7.60 -22.29
C TRP A 260 0.10 -7.70 -22.23
N LYS A 261 -0.48 -8.26 -23.30
CA LYS A 261 -1.92 -8.57 -23.33
C LYS A 261 -2.15 -9.93 -22.70
N SER A 262 -3.11 -10.00 -21.79
CA SER A 262 -3.59 -11.25 -21.21
C SER A 262 -4.59 -11.98 -22.12
N PHE A 263 -5.06 -13.15 -21.68
CA PHE A 263 -5.96 -14.05 -22.39
C PHE A 263 -7.28 -13.39 -22.85
N ASP A 264 -7.73 -12.34 -22.16
CA ASP A 264 -8.94 -11.56 -22.45
C ASP A 264 -8.64 -10.21 -23.12
N GLY A 265 -7.39 -9.99 -23.56
CA GLY A 265 -6.93 -8.75 -24.19
C GLY A 265 -6.65 -7.61 -23.23
N LYS A 266 -6.82 -7.81 -21.91
CA LYS A 266 -6.47 -6.82 -20.88
C LYS A 266 -4.96 -6.58 -20.89
N MET A 267 -4.57 -5.30 -20.80
CA MET A 267 -3.16 -4.97 -20.63
C MET A 267 -2.75 -5.23 -19.19
N ILE A 268 -1.67 -5.97 -19.01
CA ILE A 268 -1.01 -6.23 -17.74
C ILE A 268 0.38 -5.62 -17.81
N SER A 269 0.86 -5.07 -16.71
CA SER A 269 2.18 -4.44 -16.60
C SER A 269 3.07 -5.17 -15.59
N GLY A 270 4.35 -4.82 -15.57
CA GLY A 270 5.29 -5.30 -14.57
C GLY A 270 6.69 -4.74 -14.82
N PHE A 271 7.63 -5.13 -13.96
CA PHE A 271 9.01 -4.68 -14.05
C PHE A 271 9.95 -5.80 -14.46
N LEU A 272 10.66 -5.60 -15.56
CA LEU A 272 11.76 -6.46 -16.02
C LEU A 272 13.10 -5.86 -15.59
N TYR A 273 13.95 -6.71 -15.01
CA TYR A 273 15.34 -6.41 -14.72
C TYR A 273 16.23 -7.32 -15.56
N LYS A 274 16.99 -6.71 -16.47
CA LYS A 274 17.91 -7.43 -17.37
C LYS A 274 19.27 -7.60 -16.72
N PRO A 275 19.91 -8.79 -16.83
CA PRO A 275 21.26 -8.99 -16.33
C PRO A 275 22.27 -8.00 -16.92
N PRO A 276 23.37 -7.68 -16.20
CA PRO A 276 24.42 -6.83 -16.73
C PRO A 276 25.04 -7.38 -18.02
N ALA A 277 25.57 -6.48 -18.87
CA ALA A 277 26.15 -6.82 -20.18
C ALA A 277 27.35 -7.80 -20.14
N LYS A 278 27.87 -8.16 -18.94
CA LYS A 278 28.87 -9.24 -18.79
C LYS A 278 28.31 -10.62 -19.15
N PHE A 279 27.00 -10.78 -19.16
CA PHE A 279 26.32 -11.99 -19.62
C PHE A 279 25.92 -11.85 -21.09
N SER A 280 26.13 -12.90 -21.87
CA SER A 280 25.71 -13.00 -23.27
C SER A 280 24.69 -14.12 -23.48
N GLY A 281 24.02 -14.09 -24.64
CA GLY A 281 23.01 -15.06 -25.05
C GLY A 281 21.69 -14.94 -24.27
N LYS A 282 20.76 -15.87 -24.55
CA LYS A 282 19.47 -15.94 -23.87
C LYS A 282 19.65 -16.23 -22.38
N ARG A 283 18.92 -15.48 -21.54
CA ARG A 283 19.05 -15.57 -20.08
C ARG A 283 17.85 -16.28 -19.46
N PRO A 284 18.06 -17.19 -18.50
CA PRO A 284 16.96 -17.79 -17.75
C PRO A 284 16.18 -16.69 -17.02
N VAL A 285 14.88 -16.92 -16.81
CA VAL A 285 13.96 -15.94 -16.24
C VAL A 285 13.43 -16.44 -14.91
N LEU A 286 13.39 -15.57 -13.90
CA LEU A 286 12.67 -15.80 -12.66
C LEU A 286 11.52 -14.79 -12.58
N VAL A 287 10.28 -15.30 -12.64
CA VAL A 287 9.07 -14.51 -12.42
C VAL A 287 8.75 -14.50 -10.92
N ILE A 288 8.69 -13.32 -10.32
CA ILE A 288 8.52 -13.10 -8.88
C ILE A 288 7.18 -12.41 -8.63
N ILE A 289 6.18 -13.20 -8.24
CA ILE A 289 4.80 -12.76 -8.06
C ILE A 289 4.64 -12.15 -6.66
N HIS A 290 4.08 -10.94 -6.57
CA HIS A 290 3.90 -10.24 -5.29
C HIS A 290 2.86 -10.93 -4.38
N GLY A 291 2.93 -10.60 -3.08
CA GLY A 291 1.98 -11.06 -2.07
C GLY A 291 0.86 -10.04 -1.82
N GLY A 292 -0.26 -10.52 -1.28
CA GLY A 292 -1.54 -9.82 -1.33
C GLY A 292 -2.07 -9.84 -2.77
N PRO A 293 -3.30 -10.34 -3.02
CA PRO A 293 -3.93 -10.02 -4.30
C PRO A 293 -3.94 -8.48 -4.45
N GLU A 294 -4.35 -7.79 -3.39
CA GLU A 294 -4.22 -6.33 -3.12
C GLU A 294 -2.78 -5.79 -2.94
N GLY A 295 -1.76 -6.41 -3.54
CA GLY A 295 -0.39 -5.90 -3.56
C GLY A 295 0.00 -5.30 -4.90
N GLN A 296 1.21 -4.75 -4.98
CA GLN A 296 1.78 -4.27 -6.25
C GLN A 296 3.29 -4.48 -6.23
N SER A 297 3.84 -4.88 -7.38
CA SER A 297 5.25 -4.79 -7.69
C SER A 297 5.62 -3.36 -8.07
N VAL A 298 6.58 -2.79 -7.35
CA VAL A 298 7.11 -1.44 -7.56
C VAL A 298 8.64 -1.47 -7.71
N PRO A 299 9.28 -0.54 -8.43
CA PRO A 299 10.68 -0.66 -8.83
C PRO A 299 11.66 -0.20 -7.74
N THR A 300 11.63 -0.88 -6.60
CA THR A 300 12.48 -0.64 -5.44
C THR A 300 13.81 -1.41 -5.51
N PHE A 301 14.66 -1.21 -4.52
CA PHE A 301 15.92 -1.93 -4.35
C PHE A 301 15.67 -3.43 -4.11
N LEU A 302 16.24 -4.28 -4.97
CA LEU A 302 15.92 -5.72 -5.01
C LEU A 302 16.61 -6.57 -3.93
N GLY A 303 17.47 -5.97 -3.10
CA GLY A 303 18.16 -6.66 -2.00
C GLY A 303 18.87 -7.94 -2.46
N ARG A 304 18.58 -9.08 -1.81
CA ARG A 304 19.20 -10.38 -2.11
C ARG A 304 18.99 -10.85 -3.56
N ASN A 305 17.92 -10.43 -4.22
CA ASN A 305 17.61 -10.86 -5.58
C ASN A 305 18.60 -10.27 -6.60
N LEU A 306 19.32 -9.21 -6.24
CA LEU A 306 20.43 -8.68 -7.03
C LEU A 306 21.52 -9.73 -7.27
N TYR A 307 21.70 -10.70 -6.38
CA TYR A 307 22.68 -11.78 -6.61
C TYR A 307 22.28 -12.66 -7.81
N LEU A 308 21.01 -13.01 -7.93
CA LEU A 308 20.48 -13.79 -9.07
C LEU A 308 20.69 -13.03 -10.38
N LEU A 309 20.43 -11.73 -10.35
CA LEU A 309 20.54 -10.85 -11.51
C LEU A 309 22.01 -10.58 -11.90
N ASN A 310 22.82 -10.13 -10.95
CA ASN A 310 24.15 -9.60 -11.22
C ASN A 310 25.22 -10.69 -11.23
N GLU A 311 25.09 -11.77 -10.46
CA GLU A 311 26.12 -12.81 -10.36
C GLU A 311 25.77 -14.10 -11.10
N LEU A 312 24.48 -14.45 -11.16
CA LEU A 312 24.03 -15.64 -11.90
C LEU A 312 23.49 -15.33 -13.30
N GLY A 313 23.23 -14.04 -13.59
CA GLY A 313 22.73 -13.59 -14.87
C GLY A 313 21.33 -14.11 -15.18
N ILE A 314 20.46 -14.16 -14.17
CA ILE A 314 19.04 -14.54 -14.28
C ILE A 314 18.22 -13.25 -14.43
N ALA A 315 17.43 -13.14 -15.49
CA ALA A 315 16.51 -12.01 -15.66
C ALA A 315 15.37 -12.12 -14.65
N LEU A 316 14.96 -11.01 -14.06
CA LEU A 316 13.88 -10.99 -13.06
C LEU A 316 12.67 -10.27 -13.62
N VAL A 317 11.49 -10.84 -13.49
CA VAL A 317 10.22 -10.21 -13.88
C VAL A 317 9.29 -10.15 -12.68
N TYR A 318 8.80 -8.96 -12.37
CA TYR A 318 7.87 -8.69 -11.28
C TYR A 318 6.54 -8.21 -11.87
N PRO A 319 5.55 -9.11 -12.07
CA PRO A 319 4.29 -8.75 -12.69
C PRO A 319 3.36 -8.00 -11.72
N ASN A 320 2.49 -7.16 -12.27
CA ASN A 320 1.32 -6.55 -11.62
C ASN A 320 0.06 -7.14 -12.24
N VAL A 321 -0.27 -8.36 -11.81
CA VAL A 321 -1.38 -9.16 -12.33
C VAL A 321 -2.74 -8.56 -11.97
N ARG A 322 -3.84 -8.97 -12.62
CA ARG A 322 -5.18 -8.52 -12.21
C ARG A 322 -5.41 -8.82 -10.73
N GLY A 323 -6.04 -7.88 -10.02
CA GLY A 323 -6.11 -7.88 -8.56
C GLY A 323 -5.12 -6.93 -7.88
N SER A 324 -4.00 -6.61 -8.51
CA SER A 324 -3.04 -5.65 -7.96
C SER A 324 -3.67 -4.27 -7.70
N THR A 325 -3.15 -3.56 -6.71
CA THR A 325 -3.47 -2.14 -6.46
C THR A 325 -2.73 -1.21 -7.43
N GLY A 326 -3.16 0.06 -7.50
CA GLY A 326 -2.55 1.09 -8.35
C GLY A 326 -3.14 1.23 -9.76
N TYR A 327 -4.07 0.34 -10.14
CA TYR A 327 -4.68 0.31 -11.48
C TYR A 327 -6.20 0.58 -11.44
N GLY A 328 -6.68 1.15 -10.33
CA GLY A 328 -8.08 1.49 -10.10
C GLY A 328 -8.90 0.35 -9.47
N LYS A 329 -10.02 0.74 -8.84
CA LYS A 329 -10.88 -0.16 -8.06
C LYS A 329 -11.47 -1.30 -8.88
N THR A 330 -11.68 -1.10 -10.18
CA THR A 330 -12.17 -2.16 -11.06
C THR A 330 -11.10 -3.23 -11.22
N PHE A 331 -9.83 -2.84 -11.39
CA PHE A 331 -8.72 -3.78 -11.62
C PHE A 331 -8.40 -4.60 -10.36
N SER A 332 -8.43 -3.98 -9.17
CA SER A 332 -8.16 -4.66 -7.90
C SER A 332 -9.21 -5.74 -7.53
N LEU A 333 -10.41 -5.66 -8.11
CA LEU A 333 -11.49 -6.64 -7.86
C LEU A 333 -11.54 -7.77 -8.89
N LEU A 334 -10.58 -7.84 -9.81
CA LEU A 334 -10.59 -8.80 -10.91
C LEU A 334 -10.11 -10.20 -10.53
N ASP A 335 -9.55 -10.41 -9.34
CA ASP A 335 -9.15 -11.74 -8.86
C ASP A 335 -9.95 -12.23 -7.65
N ASN A 336 -10.97 -11.46 -7.25
CA ASN A 336 -11.80 -11.78 -6.12
C ASN A 336 -12.70 -12.99 -6.41
N GLY A 337 -12.67 -13.91 -5.45
CA GLY A 337 -13.43 -15.15 -5.47
C GLY A 337 -13.33 -15.99 -6.72
N MET A 338 -14.48 -16.19 -7.39
CA MET A 338 -14.58 -17.07 -8.57
C MET A 338 -13.75 -16.58 -9.76
N LYS A 339 -13.23 -15.33 -9.72
CA LYS A 339 -12.39 -14.78 -10.78
C LYS A 339 -10.90 -15.10 -10.60
N ARG A 340 -10.50 -15.68 -9.46
CA ARG A 340 -9.09 -15.86 -9.10
C ARG A 340 -8.25 -16.62 -10.12
N GLU A 341 -8.83 -17.59 -10.81
CA GLU A 341 -8.11 -18.34 -11.84
C GLU A 341 -7.64 -17.48 -13.02
N ASP A 342 -8.28 -16.33 -13.25
CA ASP A 342 -7.88 -15.42 -14.31
C ASP A 342 -6.51 -14.80 -14.07
N THR A 343 -6.11 -14.62 -12.81
CA THR A 343 -4.77 -14.16 -12.44
C THR A 343 -3.69 -15.18 -12.82
N TYR A 344 -4.01 -16.48 -12.82
CA TYR A 344 -3.07 -17.50 -13.29
C TYR A 344 -2.88 -17.41 -14.80
N LYS A 345 -3.95 -17.09 -15.53
CA LYS A 345 -3.92 -16.89 -16.98
C LYS A 345 -3.12 -15.63 -17.37
N ASP A 346 -3.08 -14.59 -16.53
CA ASP A 346 -2.19 -13.45 -16.71
C ASP A 346 -0.71 -13.86 -16.72
N ILE A 347 -0.32 -14.77 -15.82
CA ILE A 347 1.04 -15.33 -15.77
C ILE A 347 1.31 -16.23 -16.98
N ASN A 348 0.34 -17.05 -17.41
CA ASN A 348 0.51 -17.85 -18.62
C ASN A 348 0.74 -16.97 -19.86
N ALA A 349 0.01 -15.85 -19.99
CA ALA A 349 0.23 -14.88 -21.05
C ALA A 349 1.61 -14.18 -20.94
N LEU A 350 2.11 -13.96 -19.72
CA LEU A 350 3.47 -13.47 -19.51
C LEU A 350 4.53 -14.45 -20.05
N PHE A 351 4.31 -15.76 -19.93
CA PHE A 351 5.24 -16.75 -20.51
C PHE A 351 5.31 -16.66 -22.04
N ASP A 352 4.19 -16.37 -22.71
CA ASP A 352 4.16 -16.13 -24.16
C ASP A 352 4.94 -14.85 -24.51
N TRP A 353 4.77 -13.80 -23.70
CA TRP A 353 5.53 -12.57 -23.85
C TRP A 353 7.04 -12.79 -23.66
N ILE A 354 7.45 -13.58 -22.65
CA ILE A 354 8.85 -13.96 -22.42
C ILE A 354 9.41 -14.70 -23.63
N ALA A 355 8.67 -15.63 -24.21
CA ALA A 355 9.10 -16.39 -25.38
C ALA A 355 9.31 -15.54 -26.65
N ALA A 356 8.62 -14.39 -26.74
CA ALA A 356 8.81 -13.44 -27.82
C ALA A 356 10.06 -12.57 -27.67
N GLN A 357 10.69 -12.54 -26.48
CA GLN A 357 11.89 -11.72 -26.25
C GLN A 357 13.16 -12.47 -26.69
N PRO A 358 13.96 -11.93 -27.62
CA PRO A 358 15.13 -12.62 -28.15
C PRO A 358 16.24 -12.82 -27.10
N GLU A 359 16.31 -12.00 -26.06
CA GLU A 359 17.28 -12.08 -24.97
C GLU A 359 16.86 -12.98 -23.80
N LEU A 360 15.61 -13.44 -23.75
CA LEU A 360 15.10 -14.29 -22.67
C LEU A 360 15.01 -15.75 -23.12
N ASP A 361 15.30 -16.66 -22.18
CA ASP A 361 15.26 -18.10 -22.42
C ASP A 361 13.93 -18.68 -21.94
N SER A 362 13.01 -18.91 -22.89
CA SER A 362 11.69 -19.48 -22.62
C SER A 362 11.72 -20.92 -22.11
N ASP A 363 12.82 -21.65 -22.34
CA ASP A 363 12.94 -23.04 -21.89
C ASP A 363 13.46 -23.12 -20.44
N ARG A 364 13.84 -21.97 -19.86
CA ARG A 364 14.37 -21.86 -18.50
C ARG A 364 13.67 -20.76 -17.70
N ILE A 365 12.36 -20.94 -17.51
CA ILE A 365 11.52 -20.09 -16.66
C ILE A 365 11.35 -20.73 -15.28
N ALA A 366 11.64 -19.97 -14.23
CA ALA A 366 11.31 -20.29 -12.85
C ALA A 366 10.26 -19.32 -12.32
N VAL A 367 9.44 -19.77 -11.37
CA VAL A 367 8.43 -18.94 -10.69
C VAL A 367 8.62 -18.94 -9.18
N SER A 368 8.40 -17.80 -8.53
CA SER A 368 8.42 -17.69 -7.08
C SER A 368 7.50 -16.58 -6.59
N GLY A 369 7.09 -16.65 -5.33
CA GLY A 369 6.28 -15.62 -4.70
C GLY A 369 6.05 -15.90 -3.22
N GLY A 370 5.72 -14.86 -2.47
CA GLY A 370 5.44 -14.91 -1.03
C GLY A 370 3.95 -14.74 -0.73
N SER A 371 3.42 -15.44 0.27
CA SER A 371 2.01 -15.32 0.69
C SER A 371 1.05 -15.60 -0.50
N TYR A 372 0.25 -14.64 -0.94
CA TYR A 372 -0.59 -14.80 -2.13
C TYR A 372 0.21 -15.15 -3.40
N GLY A 373 1.36 -14.51 -3.62
CA GLY A 373 2.27 -14.89 -4.71
C GLY A 373 2.81 -16.31 -4.56
N GLY A 374 2.89 -16.83 -3.33
CA GLY A 374 3.21 -18.24 -3.07
C GLY A 374 2.06 -19.17 -3.44
N HIS A 375 0.81 -18.77 -3.17
CA HIS A 375 -0.38 -19.47 -3.65
C HIS A 375 -0.41 -19.49 -5.20
N MET A 376 -0.19 -18.34 -5.84
CA MET A 376 -0.08 -18.27 -7.30
C MET A 376 1.07 -19.12 -7.85
N THR A 377 2.21 -19.17 -7.15
CA THR A 377 3.32 -20.05 -7.52
C THR A 377 2.87 -21.51 -7.54
N LEU A 378 2.14 -21.97 -6.51
CA LEU A 378 1.59 -23.34 -6.47
C LEU A 378 0.56 -23.59 -7.59
N ALA A 379 -0.31 -22.62 -7.86
CA ALA A 379 -1.30 -22.71 -8.93
C ALA A 379 -0.63 -22.81 -10.31
N VAL A 380 0.35 -21.96 -10.60
CA VAL A 380 1.12 -22.00 -11.84
C VAL A 380 1.87 -23.33 -11.98
N SER A 381 2.48 -23.83 -10.91
CA SER A 381 3.11 -25.16 -10.91
C SER A 381 2.14 -26.31 -11.16
N THR A 382 0.85 -26.11 -10.93
CA THR A 382 -0.18 -27.13 -11.14
C THR A 382 -0.74 -27.07 -12.56
N PHE A 383 -1.10 -25.86 -13.01
CA PHE A 383 -1.82 -25.67 -14.28
C PHE A 383 -0.90 -25.44 -15.49
N TYR A 384 0.33 -24.98 -15.27
CA TYR A 384 1.29 -24.61 -16.32
C TYR A 384 2.68 -25.22 -16.07
N SER A 385 2.73 -26.42 -15.49
CA SER A 385 3.98 -27.12 -15.15
C SER A 385 4.90 -27.37 -16.36
N ASP A 386 4.33 -27.51 -17.55
CA ASP A 386 5.04 -27.69 -18.82
C ASP A 386 5.77 -26.43 -19.29
N ARG A 387 5.42 -25.26 -18.72
CA ARG A 387 5.98 -23.95 -19.08
C ARG A 387 7.14 -23.51 -18.19
N ILE A 388 7.41 -24.23 -17.10
CA ILE A 388 8.41 -23.85 -16.09
C ILE A 388 9.39 -24.99 -15.80
N CYS A 389 10.61 -24.66 -15.41
CA CYS A 389 11.62 -25.63 -14.97
C CYS A 389 11.75 -25.71 -13.44
N CYS A 390 11.25 -24.70 -12.70
CA CYS A 390 11.36 -24.61 -11.25
C CYS A 390 10.26 -23.73 -10.65
N SER A 391 9.80 -24.08 -9.44
CA SER A 391 8.89 -23.24 -8.66
C SER A 391 9.27 -23.19 -7.19
N VAL A 392 9.28 -21.99 -6.60
CA VAL A 392 9.63 -21.77 -5.18
C VAL A 392 8.51 -20.97 -4.51
N ALA A 393 7.56 -21.67 -3.91
CA ALA A 393 6.47 -21.05 -3.14
C ALA A 393 6.93 -20.74 -1.71
N VAL A 394 6.87 -19.47 -1.32
CA VAL A 394 7.25 -19.01 0.02
C VAL A 394 6.00 -18.71 0.83
N VAL A 395 5.75 -19.46 1.90
CA VAL A 395 4.57 -19.33 2.79
C VAL A 395 3.23 -19.21 2.04
N GLY A 396 3.13 -19.89 0.88
CA GLY A 396 1.95 -19.86 0.03
C GLY A 396 0.81 -20.72 0.57
N MET A 397 -0.42 -20.22 0.47
CA MET A 397 -1.61 -20.96 0.87
C MET A 397 -1.91 -22.05 -0.18
N SER A 398 -1.79 -23.32 0.19
CA SER A 398 -2.12 -24.44 -0.70
C SER A 398 -3.60 -24.84 -0.66
N ASN A 399 -4.33 -24.44 0.39
CA ASN A 399 -5.76 -24.64 0.54
C ASN A 399 -6.37 -23.40 1.20
N LEU A 400 -7.29 -22.73 0.52
CA LEU A 400 -7.86 -21.46 0.98
C LEU A 400 -8.87 -21.65 2.12
N VAL A 401 -9.56 -22.79 2.17
CA VAL A 401 -10.48 -23.13 3.25
C VAL A 401 -9.75 -23.25 4.58
N THR A 402 -8.72 -24.09 4.66
CA THR A 402 -7.95 -24.27 5.90
C THR A 402 -7.18 -23.00 6.26
N PHE A 403 -6.71 -22.24 5.27
CA PHE A 403 -6.12 -20.92 5.51
C PHE A 403 -7.09 -19.98 6.24
N LEU A 404 -8.34 -19.88 5.80
CA LEU A 404 -9.35 -19.02 6.44
C LEU A 404 -9.73 -19.54 7.84
N GLU A 405 -9.92 -20.85 8.00
CA GLU A 405 -10.25 -21.48 9.30
C GLU A 405 -9.18 -21.24 10.38
N HIS A 406 -7.90 -21.23 9.98
CA HIS A 406 -6.74 -21.04 10.86
C HIS A 406 -6.20 -19.61 10.90
N THR A 407 -6.75 -18.69 10.11
CA THR A 407 -6.37 -17.28 10.18
C THR A 407 -6.86 -16.66 11.48
N GLU A 408 -6.00 -15.88 12.13
CA GLU A 408 -6.33 -15.16 13.37
C GLU A 408 -7.63 -14.36 13.25
N ALA A 409 -8.46 -14.45 14.29
CA ALA A 409 -9.85 -13.98 14.24
C ALA A 409 -9.97 -12.48 13.91
N TYR A 410 -8.98 -11.66 14.30
CA TYR A 410 -8.99 -10.22 14.05
C TYR A 410 -8.92 -9.84 12.56
N ARG A 411 -8.35 -10.71 11.71
CA ARG A 411 -8.17 -10.42 10.27
C ARG A 411 -8.89 -11.37 9.33
N ARG A 412 -9.64 -12.35 9.87
CA ARG A 412 -10.25 -13.41 9.08
C ARG A 412 -11.35 -12.90 8.16
N ASP A 413 -12.24 -12.04 8.66
CA ASP A 413 -13.35 -11.50 7.87
C ASP A 413 -12.87 -10.60 6.73
N LEU A 414 -11.81 -9.81 6.95
CA LEU A 414 -11.12 -9.05 5.90
C LEU A 414 -10.66 -9.98 4.76
N ARG A 415 -10.08 -11.14 5.10
CA ARG A 415 -9.65 -12.12 4.09
C ARG A 415 -10.80 -12.82 3.39
N ARG A 416 -11.97 -13.00 4.02
CA ARG A 416 -13.14 -13.57 3.35
C ARG A 416 -13.68 -12.67 2.25
N ALA A 417 -13.63 -11.35 2.44
CA ALA A 417 -14.08 -10.39 1.43
C ALA A 417 -13.30 -10.52 0.11
N GLU A 418 -12.01 -10.83 0.20
CA GLU A 418 -11.11 -10.97 -0.94
C GLU A 418 -11.06 -12.42 -1.46
N TYR A 419 -10.81 -13.39 -0.57
CA TYR A 419 -10.64 -14.79 -0.97
C TYR A 419 -11.94 -15.46 -1.37
N VAL A 420 -13.03 -15.19 -0.65
CA VAL A 420 -14.35 -15.86 -0.62
C VAL A 420 -14.66 -16.37 0.79
N ASP A 421 -15.92 -16.29 1.17
CA ASP A 421 -16.43 -16.78 2.43
C ASP A 421 -16.61 -18.31 2.41
N GLU A 422 -15.72 -19.03 3.10
CA GLU A 422 -15.73 -20.48 3.19
C GLU A 422 -16.90 -21.06 4.02
N ARG A 423 -17.72 -20.18 4.63
CA ARG A 423 -18.94 -20.54 5.35
C ARG A 423 -20.11 -20.79 4.39
N ASP A 424 -20.05 -20.26 3.17
CA ASP A 424 -21.02 -20.56 2.12
C ASP A 424 -20.68 -21.92 1.48
N PRO A 425 -21.62 -22.90 1.44
CA PRO A 425 -21.34 -24.23 0.91
C PRO A 425 -20.92 -24.27 -0.58
N GLN A 426 -21.46 -23.39 -1.43
CA GLN A 426 -21.08 -23.35 -2.85
C GLN A 426 -19.66 -22.82 -3.01
N MET A 427 -19.36 -21.79 -2.25
CA MET A 427 -18.04 -21.17 -2.20
C MET A 427 -16.98 -22.13 -1.63
N ARG A 428 -17.30 -22.83 -0.55
CA ARG A 428 -16.43 -23.86 0.03
C ARG A 428 -16.14 -25.00 -0.95
N ALA A 429 -17.06 -25.35 -1.84
CA ALA A 429 -16.85 -26.39 -2.84
C ALA A 429 -15.96 -25.93 -4.01
N TYR A 430 -15.87 -24.62 -4.25
CA TYR A 430 -14.99 -24.03 -5.25
C TYR A 430 -13.55 -23.86 -4.74
N LEU A 431 -13.38 -23.44 -3.48
CA LEU A 431 -12.08 -23.25 -2.81
C LEU A 431 -11.38 -24.59 -2.50
#